data_AF-A0A136LZ94-F1
#
_entry.id   AF-A0A136LZ94-F1
#
_cell.length_a   1.000
_cell.length_b   1.000
_cell.length_c   1.000
_cell.angle_alpha   90.00
_cell.angle_beta   90.00
_cell.angle_gamma   90.00
#
_symmetry.space_group_name_H-M   'P 1'
#
loop_
_entity.id
_entity.type
_entity.pdbx_description
1 polymer ?
#
loop_
_entity_poly.entity_id
_entity_poly.type
_entity_poly.pdbx_seq_one_letter_code
_entity_poly.pdbx_strand_id
1 'polypeptide(L)'
;MSAAIKQRIDDARSILIVPKQEGDLDVLAASFALARSMHVSGKKLSMYIDPDVYTEVLKAKFPPQNISFMKKNEPGNIVISLDNVDAPVKEVKWKEEKGTVNIYVTTEGGDVPGDKIRINQSTHLIDLVVMVDASSPEDLGDFYRMHRQQFAPERVAIFTPTGVKSPDNVTGYEIRTASFSQGMFEFMQRESMHVDEDIATTLLAGLYWKTENFSYDLNDDSFGRAAELTQAGADQELARNIANRTLSLHDTRYFADIYSHVVAGDNGIFYTIVPERQTREKELFTDHVPVAGLIGCRAAFTVVHGSSANTVYIKANSGEINLEAVVDKYKGSLSRNRAVITSQTAAEALAQDIVSLLNSERKEQPVLTPEEAKLPAPTEEEKRSGPDHDFEKTRKWLDEMSKQKPRAKRPSPRPSVTEQRSRRAETPAGSAPESPREVQEYKAEPPAKKDEKYVPERAAPETHAGLSGQPVTPAASTPAAEAAPDEFSPSPITPTISGDDPLAPAVSMPEPLDLDGKRNQQQQPDPSFAPNTPLPPASI
;
A
#
# COMPACT_ATOMS: atom_id res chain seq x y z
N MET A 1 -13.50 1.72 22.14
CA MET A 1 -13.31 1.00 20.86
C MET A 1 -11.89 0.47 20.69
N SER A 2 -10.83 1.25 20.99
CA SER A 2 -9.45 0.78 20.90
C SER A 2 -9.13 -0.46 21.75
N ALA A 3 -9.64 -0.51 22.99
CA ALA A 3 -9.46 -1.66 23.89
C ALA A 3 -9.97 -3.01 23.31
N ALA A 4 -11.04 -2.98 22.52
CA ALA A 4 -11.58 -4.21 21.90
C ALA A 4 -10.64 -4.75 20.80
N ILE A 5 -9.97 -3.86 20.04
CA ILE A 5 -8.96 -4.29 19.07
C ILE A 5 -7.73 -4.81 19.79
N LYS A 6 -7.27 -4.10 20.83
CA LYS A 6 -6.12 -4.55 21.61
C LYS A 6 -6.34 -5.94 22.18
N GLN A 7 -7.53 -6.21 22.72
CA GLN A 7 -7.89 -7.54 23.21
C GLN A 7 -7.80 -8.60 22.10
N ARG A 8 -8.34 -8.34 20.90
CA ARG A 8 -8.21 -9.29 19.77
C ARG A 8 -6.75 -9.54 19.37
N ILE A 9 -5.93 -8.50 19.37
CA ILE A 9 -4.49 -8.61 19.10
C ILE A 9 -3.79 -9.45 20.18
N ASP A 10 -4.17 -9.27 21.44
CA ASP A 10 -3.61 -10.00 22.58
C ASP A 10 -4.00 -11.47 22.58
N ASP A 11 -5.23 -11.79 22.19
CA ASP A 11 -5.75 -13.16 22.13
C ASP A 11 -5.18 -13.95 20.94
N ALA A 12 -4.89 -13.28 19.81
CA ALA A 12 -4.36 -13.90 18.61
C ALA A 12 -2.91 -14.37 18.80
N ARG A 13 -2.52 -15.54 18.27
CA ARG A 13 -1.13 -16.01 18.23
C ARG A 13 -0.49 -15.81 16.86
N SER A 14 -1.29 -15.98 15.82
CA SER A 14 -0.91 -15.84 14.41
C SER A 14 -1.73 -14.74 13.76
N ILE A 15 -1.05 -13.69 13.30
CA ILE A 15 -1.67 -12.49 12.77
C ILE A 15 -1.22 -12.27 11.32
N LEU A 16 -2.20 -12.04 10.44
CA LEU A 16 -1.97 -11.56 9.09
C LEU A 16 -2.24 -10.06 9.03
N ILE A 17 -1.27 -9.27 8.59
CA ILE A 17 -1.47 -7.84 8.29
C ILE A 17 -1.63 -7.63 6.79
N VAL A 18 -2.70 -6.92 6.40
CA VAL A 18 -3.01 -6.61 5.00
C VAL A 18 -3.30 -5.12 4.85
N PRO A 19 -2.33 -4.30 4.41
CA PRO A 19 -2.63 -2.95 3.95
C PRO A 19 -3.55 -2.97 2.74
N LYS A 20 -4.32 -1.90 2.55
CA LYS A 20 -5.11 -1.65 1.35
C LYS A 20 -4.24 -1.80 0.09
N GLN A 21 -4.82 -2.35 -0.97
CA GLN A 21 -4.09 -2.68 -2.20
C GLN A 21 -3.33 -1.49 -2.79
N GLU A 22 -3.87 -0.28 -2.68
CA GLU A 22 -3.27 0.97 -3.18
C GLU A 22 -2.69 1.83 -2.05
N GLY A 23 -2.29 1.21 -0.93
CA GLY A 23 -1.72 1.92 0.22
C GLY A 23 -0.43 2.66 -0.13
N ASP A 24 -0.34 3.93 0.26
CA ASP A 24 0.86 4.74 0.08
C ASP A 24 1.96 4.41 1.13
N LEU A 25 3.10 5.09 1.07
CA LEU A 25 4.22 4.86 2.00
C LEU A 25 3.83 5.09 3.47
N ASP A 26 2.85 5.96 3.75
CA ASP A 26 2.37 6.20 5.11
C ASP A 26 1.58 4.99 5.65
N VAL A 27 0.71 4.40 4.82
CA VAL A 27 -0.02 3.16 5.15
C VAL A 27 0.95 1.99 5.35
N LEU A 28 1.97 1.88 4.49
CA LEU A 28 3.01 0.87 4.62
C LEU A 28 3.82 1.06 5.91
N ALA A 29 4.29 2.27 6.18
CA ALA A 29 5.02 2.59 7.41
C ALA A 29 4.22 2.22 8.67
N ALA A 30 2.94 2.61 8.73
CA ALA A 30 2.04 2.23 9.82
C ALA A 30 1.89 0.70 9.95
N SER A 31 1.75 -0.01 8.83
CA SER A 31 1.64 -1.48 8.79
C SER A 31 2.89 -2.17 9.30
N PHE A 32 4.08 -1.73 8.88
CA PHE A 32 5.36 -2.27 9.33
C PHE A 32 5.64 -1.97 10.81
N ALA A 33 5.35 -0.75 11.27
CA ALA A 33 5.48 -0.36 12.67
C ALA A 33 4.58 -1.22 13.58
N LEU A 34 3.32 -1.41 13.19
CA LEU A 34 2.38 -2.27 13.91
C LEU A 34 2.85 -3.72 13.93
N ALA A 35 3.30 -4.25 12.79
CA ALA A 35 3.85 -5.59 12.68
C ALA A 35 5.04 -5.79 13.62
N ARG A 36 6.02 -4.88 13.61
CA ARG A 36 7.20 -4.98 14.47
C ARG A 36 6.84 -4.96 15.95
N SER A 37 5.91 -4.09 16.35
CA SER A 37 5.44 -4.04 17.75
C SER A 37 4.78 -5.35 18.20
N MET A 38 3.94 -5.95 17.34
CA MET A 38 3.34 -7.25 17.60
C MET A 38 4.39 -8.37 17.63
N HIS A 39 5.45 -8.26 16.81
CA HIS A 39 6.53 -9.24 16.74
C HIS A 39 7.29 -9.30 18.07
N VAL A 40 7.64 -8.13 18.61
CA VAL A 40 8.29 -8.00 19.92
C VAL A 40 7.42 -8.61 21.04
N SER A 41 6.10 -8.59 20.87
CA SER A 41 5.15 -9.23 21.80
C SER A 41 5.01 -10.75 21.60
N GLY A 42 5.87 -11.38 20.78
CA GLY A 42 5.90 -12.83 20.58
C GLY A 42 4.85 -13.38 19.60
N LYS A 43 4.21 -12.52 18.81
CA LYS A 43 3.20 -12.93 17.82
C LYS A 43 3.88 -13.50 16.56
N LYS A 44 3.29 -14.55 15.97
CA LYS A 44 3.67 -15.04 14.64
C LYS A 44 3.00 -14.15 13.59
N LEU A 45 3.80 -13.45 12.80
CA LEU A 45 3.30 -12.44 11.88
C LEU A 45 3.53 -12.83 10.43
N SER A 46 2.48 -12.70 9.65
CA SER A 46 2.55 -12.70 8.19
C SER A 46 2.03 -11.37 7.67
N MET A 47 2.55 -10.92 6.54
CA MET A 47 2.05 -9.74 5.84
C MET A 47 1.77 -10.10 4.39
N TYR A 48 0.70 -9.55 3.83
CA TYR A 48 0.48 -9.54 2.39
C TYR A 48 0.52 -8.11 1.89
N ILE A 49 1.43 -7.83 0.97
CA ILE A 49 1.47 -6.59 0.20
C ILE A 49 1.48 -7.00 -1.26
N ASP A 50 0.67 -6.33 -2.09
CA ASP A 50 0.65 -6.59 -3.52
C ASP A 50 2.09 -6.48 -4.08
N PRO A 51 2.64 -7.49 -4.77
CA PRO A 51 3.98 -7.42 -5.36
C PRO A 51 4.16 -6.27 -6.34
N ASP A 52 3.09 -5.84 -7.00
CA ASP A 52 3.12 -4.68 -7.90
C ASP A 52 3.30 -3.37 -7.13
N VAL A 53 2.96 -3.37 -5.84
CA VAL A 53 3.15 -2.26 -4.91
C VAL A 53 4.46 -2.37 -4.15
N TYR A 54 4.81 -3.55 -3.66
CA TYR A 54 6.00 -3.77 -2.83
C TYR A 54 7.26 -4.02 -3.67
N THR A 55 7.70 -2.97 -4.37
CA THR A 55 8.87 -2.98 -5.25
C THR A 55 10.19 -3.16 -4.49
N GLU A 56 11.29 -3.43 -5.20
CA GLU A 56 12.63 -3.54 -4.60
C GLU A 56 13.07 -2.24 -3.87
N VAL A 57 12.66 -1.08 -4.37
CA VAL A 57 12.91 0.22 -3.73
C VAL A 57 12.20 0.29 -2.37
N LEU A 58 10.95 -0.15 -2.32
CA LEU A 58 10.18 -0.20 -1.07
C LEU A 58 10.72 -1.25 -0.10
N LYS A 59 11.14 -2.43 -0.59
CA LYS A 59 11.81 -3.45 0.23
C LYS A 59 13.11 -2.93 0.85
N ALA A 60 13.86 -2.10 0.14
CA ALA A 60 15.07 -1.48 0.68
C ALA A 60 14.76 -0.49 1.80
N LYS A 61 13.66 0.27 1.68
CA LYS A 61 13.20 1.24 2.70
C LYS A 61 12.53 0.56 3.91
N PHE A 62 11.77 -0.51 3.68
CA PHE A 62 11.09 -1.29 4.70
C PHE A 62 11.50 -2.76 4.60
N PRO A 63 12.69 -3.14 5.10
CA PRO A 63 13.15 -4.51 4.98
C PRO A 63 12.22 -5.47 5.75
N PRO A 64 11.94 -6.66 5.19
CA PRO A 64 11.13 -7.70 5.79
C PRO A 64 11.90 -8.38 6.94
N GLN A 65 12.18 -7.65 8.01
CA GLN A 65 12.88 -8.18 9.17
C GLN A 65 11.91 -9.02 10.01
N ASN A 66 12.14 -10.34 10.05
CA ASN A 66 11.38 -11.30 10.88
C ASN A 66 9.86 -11.35 10.64
N ILE A 67 9.40 -10.83 9.50
CA ILE A 67 8.00 -10.88 9.05
C ILE A 67 7.93 -11.81 7.84
N SER A 68 7.08 -12.83 7.88
CA SER A 68 6.85 -13.68 6.70
C SER A 68 5.92 -13.00 5.71
N PHE A 69 6.20 -13.11 4.41
CA PHE A 69 5.36 -12.55 3.36
C PHE A 69 4.56 -13.66 2.70
N MET A 70 3.23 -13.54 2.71
CA MET A 70 2.36 -14.44 1.96
C MET A 70 2.44 -14.11 0.47
N LYS A 71 2.47 -15.14 -0.36
CA LYS A 71 2.40 -14.96 -1.82
C LYS A 71 0.93 -14.89 -2.26
N LYS A 72 0.68 -14.09 -3.30
CA LYS A 72 -0.66 -13.87 -3.89
C LYS A 72 -1.43 -15.17 -4.15
N ASN A 73 -0.73 -16.21 -4.61
CA ASN A 73 -1.32 -17.52 -4.94
C ASN A 73 -0.65 -18.65 -4.17
N GLU A 74 -0.28 -18.43 -2.91
CA GLU A 74 0.32 -19.51 -2.13
C GLU A 74 -0.71 -20.63 -1.93
N PRO A 75 -0.52 -21.82 -2.53
CA PRO A 75 -1.49 -22.89 -2.39
C PRO A 75 -1.58 -23.27 -0.92
N GLY A 76 -2.80 -23.42 -0.41
CA GLY A 76 -3.01 -23.91 0.95
C GLY A 76 -2.34 -25.27 1.12
N ASN A 77 -1.75 -25.50 2.29
CA ASN A 77 -1.23 -26.82 2.62
C ASN A 77 -2.42 -27.72 2.98
N ILE A 78 -2.37 -28.99 2.61
CA ILE A 78 -3.29 -30.00 3.16
C ILE A 78 -2.54 -30.69 4.30
N VAL A 79 -3.05 -30.54 5.52
CA VAL A 79 -2.53 -31.18 6.72
C VAL A 79 -3.43 -32.35 7.08
N ILE A 80 -2.88 -33.56 6.96
CA ILE A 80 -3.53 -34.79 7.40
C ILE A 80 -3.08 -35.07 8.83
N SER A 81 -4.00 -35.00 9.78
CA SER A 81 -3.77 -35.26 11.21
C SER A 81 -4.35 -36.61 11.59
N LEU A 82 -3.65 -37.33 12.46
CA LEU A 82 -4.08 -38.64 12.98
C LEU A 82 -4.20 -38.52 14.49
N ASP A 83 -5.43 -38.53 15.01
CA ASP A 83 -5.68 -38.30 16.43
C ASP A 83 -5.69 -39.62 17.20
N ASN A 84 -5.01 -39.67 18.36
CA ASN A 84 -5.06 -40.79 19.31
C ASN A 84 -4.82 -42.16 18.63
N VAL A 85 -3.79 -42.25 17.79
CA VAL A 85 -3.40 -43.51 17.16
C VAL A 85 -2.65 -44.35 18.21
N ASP A 86 -3.13 -45.57 18.44
CA ASP A 86 -2.56 -46.48 19.46
C ASP A 86 -1.12 -46.92 19.15
N ALA A 87 -0.66 -46.70 17.91
CA ALA A 87 0.69 -46.98 17.48
C ALA A 87 1.31 -45.79 16.73
N PRO A 88 2.63 -45.55 16.91
CA PRO A 88 3.33 -44.50 16.21
C PRO A 88 3.38 -44.74 14.69
N VAL A 89 3.44 -43.64 13.94
CA VAL A 89 3.61 -43.67 12.48
C VAL A 89 5.03 -44.14 12.16
N LYS A 90 5.13 -45.25 11.44
CA LYS A 90 6.39 -45.83 10.95
C LYS A 90 6.87 -45.12 9.69
N GLU A 91 5.97 -44.88 8.74
CA GLU A 91 6.32 -44.35 7.42
C GLU A 91 5.14 -43.60 6.78
N VAL A 92 5.45 -42.53 6.05
CA VAL A 92 4.50 -41.82 5.18
C VAL A 92 5.06 -41.84 3.75
N LYS A 93 4.31 -42.41 2.81
CA LYS A 93 4.61 -42.42 1.37
C LYS A 93 3.50 -41.71 0.61
N TRP A 94 3.79 -41.19 -0.57
CA TRP A 94 2.76 -40.68 -1.46
C TRP A 94 3.02 -41.15 -2.89
N LYS A 95 1.95 -41.29 -3.68
CA LYS A 95 2.02 -41.66 -5.09
C LYS A 95 0.89 -41.00 -5.87
N GLU A 96 1.23 -40.42 -7.01
CA GLU A 96 0.26 -39.88 -7.94
C GLU A 96 -0.13 -40.96 -8.97
N GLU A 97 -1.42 -41.27 -9.06
CA GLU A 97 -1.96 -42.22 -10.03
C GLU A 97 -3.23 -41.67 -10.67
N LYS A 98 -3.25 -41.57 -12.01
CA LYS A 98 -4.41 -41.11 -12.80
C LYS A 98 -4.97 -39.74 -12.35
N GLY A 99 -4.09 -38.83 -11.92
CA GLY A 99 -4.48 -37.50 -11.43
C GLY A 99 -4.97 -37.47 -9.97
N THR A 100 -4.85 -38.59 -9.24
CA THR A 100 -5.15 -38.66 -7.81
C THR A 100 -3.85 -38.80 -7.02
N VAL A 101 -3.63 -37.92 -6.04
CA VAL A 101 -2.54 -38.06 -5.07
C VAL A 101 -3.00 -38.96 -3.94
N ASN A 102 -2.39 -40.14 -3.82
CA ASN A 102 -2.64 -41.09 -2.74
C ASN A 102 -1.54 -40.95 -1.68
N ILE A 103 -1.92 -40.76 -0.42
CA ILE A 103 -1.00 -40.70 0.72
C ILE A 103 -1.18 -41.96 1.54
N TYR A 104 -0.11 -42.74 1.69
CA TYR A 104 -0.05 -43.99 2.42
C TYR A 104 0.65 -43.75 3.76
N VAL A 105 -0.09 -43.90 4.86
CA VAL A 105 0.47 -43.86 6.21
C VAL A 105 0.56 -45.28 6.74
N THR A 106 1.75 -45.71 7.14
CA THR A 106 2.01 -47.01 7.76
C THR A 106 2.36 -46.81 9.23
N THR A 107 1.67 -47.49 10.13
CA THR A 107 1.95 -47.52 11.58
C THR A 107 2.87 -48.68 11.95
N GLU A 108 3.48 -48.62 13.13
CA GLU A 108 4.28 -49.76 13.64
C GLU A 108 3.42 -50.98 14.04
N GLY A 109 2.12 -50.77 14.27
CA GLY A 109 1.14 -51.83 14.53
C GLY A 109 -0.30 -51.28 14.57
N GLY A 110 -1.29 -52.15 14.40
CA GLY A 110 -2.71 -51.77 14.44
C GLY A 110 -3.19 -50.96 13.23
N ASP A 111 -4.50 -50.93 13.03
CA ASP A 111 -5.14 -50.15 11.97
C ASP A 111 -5.43 -48.72 12.46
N VAL A 112 -5.38 -47.74 11.54
CA VAL A 112 -5.84 -46.38 11.82
C VAL A 112 -7.29 -46.27 11.38
N PRO A 113 -8.26 -46.20 12.31
CA PRO A 113 -9.65 -46.10 11.92
C PRO A 113 -9.94 -44.73 11.29
N GLY A 114 -10.78 -44.72 10.25
CA GLY A 114 -10.97 -43.54 9.39
C GLY A 114 -11.51 -42.30 10.12
N ASP A 115 -12.23 -42.49 11.22
CA ASP A 115 -12.73 -41.44 12.11
C ASP A 115 -11.62 -40.72 12.90
N LYS A 116 -10.41 -41.29 12.97
CA LYS A 116 -9.21 -40.67 13.55
C LYS A 116 -8.40 -39.89 12.54
N ILE A 117 -8.73 -39.98 11.26
CA ILE A 117 -8.07 -39.23 10.18
C ILE A 117 -8.81 -37.91 9.99
N ARG A 118 -8.12 -36.81 10.26
CA ARG A 118 -8.64 -35.46 10.01
C ARG A 118 -7.85 -34.82 8.89
N ILE A 119 -8.53 -34.48 7.80
CA ILE A 119 -7.94 -33.71 6.70
C ILE A 119 -8.32 -32.26 6.91
N ASN A 120 -7.34 -31.45 7.27
CA ASN A 120 -7.50 -30.01 7.37
C ASN A 120 -6.79 -29.38 6.18
N GLN A 121 -7.48 -28.50 5.45
CA GLN A 121 -6.76 -27.56 4.62
C GLN A 121 -6.14 -26.53 5.55
N SER A 122 -4.83 -26.64 5.77
CA SER A 122 -4.02 -25.56 6.29
C SER A 122 -3.96 -24.47 5.23
N THR A 123 -5.02 -23.65 5.19
CA THR A 123 -4.77 -22.22 5.12
C THR A 123 -3.82 -21.88 6.27
N HIS A 124 -2.93 -20.91 6.10
CA HIS A 124 -2.11 -20.47 7.22
C HIS A 124 -3.05 -20.26 8.41
N LEU A 125 -2.84 -20.98 9.52
CA LEU A 125 -3.70 -20.89 10.70
C LEU A 125 -3.52 -19.47 11.24
N ILE A 126 -4.34 -18.57 10.74
CA ILE A 126 -4.38 -17.15 11.03
C ILE A 126 -5.54 -16.98 11.99
N ASP A 127 -5.23 -16.54 13.20
CA ASP A 127 -6.21 -16.29 14.24
C ASP A 127 -6.89 -14.94 14.01
N LEU A 128 -6.13 -13.97 13.49
CA LEU A 128 -6.57 -12.60 13.26
C LEU A 128 -5.99 -12.04 11.95
N VAL A 129 -6.86 -11.45 11.14
CA VAL A 129 -6.51 -10.60 10.01
C VAL A 129 -6.65 -9.14 10.44
N VAL A 130 -5.58 -8.37 10.33
CA VAL A 130 -5.52 -6.93 10.59
C VAL A 130 -5.47 -6.21 9.25
N MET A 131 -6.54 -5.47 8.95
CA MET A 131 -6.64 -4.66 7.75
C MET A 131 -6.20 -3.23 8.05
N VAL A 132 -5.35 -2.65 7.21
CA VAL A 132 -4.79 -1.31 7.42
C VAL A 132 -5.18 -0.40 6.26
N ASP A 133 -5.78 0.75 6.58
CA ASP A 133 -6.35 1.73 5.64
C ASP A 133 -7.44 1.16 4.72
N ALA A 134 -8.21 0.19 5.21
CA ALA A 134 -9.33 -0.43 4.49
C ALA A 134 -10.60 -0.29 5.32
N SER A 135 -11.73 0.07 4.71
CA SER A 135 -13.04 0.18 5.37
C SER A 135 -13.87 -1.10 5.29
N SER A 136 -13.61 -1.94 4.29
CA SER A 136 -14.22 -3.26 4.13
C SER A 136 -13.24 -4.24 3.46
N PRO A 137 -13.46 -5.57 3.58
CA PRO A 137 -12.58 -6.57 2.98
C PRO A 137 -12.42 -6.41 1.46
N GLU A 138 -13.43 -5.85 0.78
CA GLU A 138 -13.41 -5.57 -0.65
C GLU A 138 -12.30 -4.57 -1.05
N ASP A 139 -11.88 -3.67 -0.16
CA ASP A 139 -10.78 -2.71 -0.40
C ASP A 139 -9.41 -3.41 -0.57
N LEU A 140 -9.31 -4.70 -0.22
CA LEU A 140 -8.11 -5.52 -0.40
C LEU A 140 -8.05 -6.17 -1.80
N GLY A 141 -9.06 -5.94 -2.63
CA GLY A 141 -9.09 -6.34 -4.03
C GLY A 141 -8.96 -7.85 -4.23
N ASP A 142 -8.03 -8.25 -5.10
CA ASP A 142 -7.81 -9.65 -5.50
C ASP A 142 -7.55 -10.56 -4.30
N PHE A 143 -6.79 -10.06 -3.32
CA PHE A 143 -6.39 -10.84 -2.17
C PHE A 143 -7.60 -11.34 -1.38
N TYR A 144 -8.55 -10.47 -1.09
CA TYR A 144 -9.79 -10.87 -0.42
C TYR A 144 -10.59 -11.88 -1.24
N ARG A 145 -10.67 -11.71 -2.57
CA ARG A 145 -11.40 -12.65 -3.43
C ARG A 145 -10.82 -14.06 -3.38
N MET A 146 -9.49 -14.19 -3.29
CA MET A 146 -8.81 -15.48 -3.22
C MET A 146 -8.80 -16.10 -1.81
N HIS A 147 -8.82 -15.27 -0.77
CA HIS A 147 -8.70 -15.70 0.62
C HIS A 147 -9.95 -15.46 1.47
N ARG A 148 -11.13 -15.32 0.84
CA ARG A 148 -12.40 -14.93 1.51
C ARG A 148 -12.71 -15.70 2.80
N GLN A 149 -12.34 -16.99 2.85
CA GLN A 149 -12.54 -17.84 4.03
C GLN A 149 -11.77 -17.38 5.28
N GLN A 150 -10.72 -16.57 5.14
CA GLN A 150 -9.92 -16.02 6.24
C GLN A 150 -10.56 -14.76 6.87
N PHE A 151 -11.56 -14.17 6.22
CA PHE A 151 -12.15 -12.87 6.60
C PHE A 151 -13.49 -13.01 7.34
N ALA A 152 -13.62 -14.04 8.19
CA ALA A 152 -14.78 -14.15 9.07
C ALA A 152 -14.79 -12.96 10.06
N PRO A 153 -15.94 -12.30 10.33
CA PRO A 153 -16.01 -11.05 11.11
C PRO A 153 -15.33 -11.09 12.48
N GLU A 154 -15.37 -12.23 13.16
CA GLU A 154 -14.74 -12.46 14.46
C GLU A 154 -13.20 -12.52 14.38
N ARG A 155 -12.66 -12.78 13.20
CA ARG A 155 -11.21 -12.87 12.92
C ARG A 155 -10.66 -11.63 12.24
N VAL A 156 -11.43 -10.55 12.13
CA VAL A 156 -10.99 -9.33 11.44
C VAL A 156 -10.90 -8.16 12.41
N ALA A 157 -9.79 -7.44 12.37
CA ALA A 157 -9.61 -6.13 12.99
C ALA A 157 -9.28 -5.09 11.91
N ILE A 158 -9.90 -3.92 11.96
CA ILE A 158 -9.79 -2.91 10.91
C ILE A 158 -9.23 -1.59 11.46
N PHE A 159 -8.20 -1.06 10.83
CA PHE A 159 -7.77 0.33 10.99
C PHE A 159 -8.19 1.11 9.74
N THR A 160 -8.98 2.18 9.88
CA THR A 160 -9.59 2.89 8.74
C THR A 160 -9.73 4.39 9.01
N PRO A 161 -9.67 5.26 7.99
CA PRO A 161 -9.90 6.69 8.19
C PRO A 161 -11.39 7.09 8.17
N THR A 162 -12.28 6.23 7.67
CA THR A 162 -13.69 6.58 7.37
C THR A 162 -14.73 5.75 8.12
N GLY A 163 -14.35 5.19 9.26
CA GLY A 163 -15.17 4.27 10.03
C GLY A 163 -15.33 2.88 9.37
N VAL A 164 -15.83 1.93 10.14
CA VAL A 164 -16.00 0.53 9.68
C VAL A 164 -17.32 0.39 8.93
N LYS A 165 -17.29 -0.14 7.71
CA LYS A 165 -18.51 -0.41 6.90
C LYS A 165 -18.88 -1.91 6.84
N SER A 166 -18.15 -2.74 7.58
CA SER A 166 -18.28 -4.20 7.59
C SER A 166 -19.47 -4.68 8.47
N PRO A 167 -20.02 -5.89 8.26
CA PRO A 167 -21.11 -6.47 9.05
C PRO A 167 -20.90 -6.42 10.57
N ASP A 168 -22.01 -6.53 11.29
CA ASP A 168 -22.05 -6.62 12.76
C ASP A 168 -20.97 -7.56 13.29
N ASN A 169 -20.25 -7.12 14.34
CA ASN A 169 -19.15 -7.81 15.05
C ASN A 169 -17.72 -7.67 14.48
N VAL A 170 -17.48 -6.87 13.45
CA VAL A 170 -16.10 -6.46 13.11
C VAL A 170 -15.62 -5.38 14.06
N THR A 171 -14.43 -5.56 14.63
CA THR A 171 -13.83 -4.54 15.50
C THR A 171 -12.96 -3.61 14.67
N GLY A 172 -13.20 -2.30 14.74
CA GLY A 172 -12.34 -1.33 14.05
C GLY A 172 -11.98 -0.11 14.88
N TYR A 173 -10.90 0.53 14.43
CA TYR A 173 -10.31 1.73 15.00
C TYR A 173 -10.24 2.78 13.90
N GLU A 174 -10.85 3.92 14.19
CA GLU A 174 -10.87 5.03 13.24
C GLU A 174 -9.66 5.93 13.45
N ILE A 175 -8.90 6.17 12.39
CA ILE A 175 -7.73 7.04 12.37
C ILE A 175 -8.10 8.37 11.71
N ARG A 176 -8.32 9.40 12.53
CA ARG A 176 -8.71 10.76 12.10
C ARG A 176 -7.58 11.77 12.19
N THR A 177 -6.36 11.35 11.91
CA THR A 177 -5.13 12.16 12.02
C THR A 177 -4.65 12.64 10.65
N ALA A 178 -3.67 13.56 10.65
CA ALA A 178 -3.01 14.07 9.44
C ALA A 178 -2.45 12.94 8.56
N SER A 179 -1.82 11.94 9.22
CA SER A 179 -1.25 10.74 8.63
C SER A 179 -1.71 9.47 9.33
N PHE A 180 -1.70 8.34 8.62
CA PHE A 180 -2.02 7.03 9.16
C PHE A 180 -0.99 6.59 10.21
N SER A 181 0.29 6.90 9.98
CA SER A 181 1.38 6.66 10.92
C SER A 181 1.21 7.43 12.23
N GLN A 182 0.74 8.69 12.17
CA GLN A 182 0.40 9.43 13.39
C GLN A 182 -0.69 8.72 14.20
N GLY A 183 -1.80 8.34 13.55
CA GLY A 183 -2.91 7.68 14.24
C GLY A 183 -2.55 6.30 14.76
N MET A 184 -1.67 5.59 14.05
CA MET A 184 -1.11 4.32 14.51
C MET A 184 -0.23 4.51 15.74
N PHE A 185 0.60 5.55 15.78
CA PHE A 185 1.41 5.89 16.95
C PHE A 185 0.53 6.21 18.17
N GLU A 186 -0.51 7.02 17.98
CA GLU A 186 -1.49 7.34 19.03
C GLU A 186 -2.19 6.09 19.57
N PHE A 187 -2.57 5.16 18.68
CA PHE A 187 -3.14 3.87 19.06
C PHE A 187 -2.13 3.04 19.89
N MET A 188 -0.90 2.93 19.41
CA MET A 188 0.15 2.16 20.08
C MET A 188 0.49 2.71 21.47
N GLN A 189 0.59 4.03 21.62
CA GLN A 189 0.79 4.65 22.93
C GLN A 189 -0.39 4.37 23.88
N ARG A 190 -1.62 4.60 23.40
CA ARG A 190 -2.84 4.41 24.21
C ARG A 190 -2.97 2.99 24.73
N GLU A 191 -2.65 2.01 23.88
CA GLU A 191 -2.73 0.59 24.20
C GLU A 191 -1.41 0.04 24.77
N SER A 192 -0.46 0.92 25.14
CA SER A 192 0.83 0.56 25.74
C SER A 192 1.61 -0.49 24.94
N MET A 193 1.52 -0.42 23.61
CA MET A 193 2.27 -1.27 22.70
C MET A 193 3.73 -0.82 22.62
N HIS A 194 4.62 -1.75 22.32
CA HIS A 194 6.05 -1.47 22.24
C HIS A 194 6.37 -0.53 21.06
N VAL A 195 7.14 0.52 21.33
CA VAL A 195 7.70 1.43 20.34
C VAL A 195 9.19 1.61 20.66
N ASP A 196 10.04 1.07 19.81
CA ASP A 196 11.49 1.30 19.84
C ASP A 196 11.91 2.35 18.80
N GLU A 197 13.22 2.60 18.70
CA GLU A 197 13.83 3.53 17.75
C GLU A 197 13.47 3.20 16.29
N ASP A 198 13.46 1.93 15.91
CA ASP A 198 13.16 1.50 14.53
C ASP A 198 11.68 1.70 14.20
N ILE A 199 10.77 1.37 15.12
CA ILE A 199 9.33 1.62 15.00
C ILE A 199 9.07 3.12 14.93
N ALA A 200 9.68 3.91 15.81
CA ALA A 200 9.52 5.36 15.86
C ALA A 200 10.03 6.02 14.57
N THR A 201 11.19 5.60 14.07
CA THR A 201 11.76 6.06 12.78
C THR A 201 10.82 5.73 11.61
N THR A 202 10.27 4.53 11.60
CA THR A 202 9.32 4.07 10.57
C THR A 202 8.05 4.93 10.56
N LEU A 203 7.45 5.16 11.72
CA LEU A 203 6.24 5.99 11.85
C LEU A 203 6.52 7.47 11.49
N LEU A 204 7.68 7.99 11.88
CA LEU A 204 8.10 9.34 11.52
C LEU A 204 8.27 9.49 10.00
N ALA A 205 8.80 8.47 9.33
CA ALA A 205 8.93 8.47 7.88
C ALA A 205 7.57 8.52 7.17
N GLY A 206 6.57 7.77 7.66
CA GLY A 206 5.21 7.83 7.12
C GLY A 206 4.56 9.20 7.34
N LEU A 207 4.75 9.80 8.51
CA LEU A 207 4.30 11.17 8.79
C LEU A 207 4.96 12.20 7.86
N TYR A 208 6.28 12.14 7.67
CA TYR A 208 7.00 12.99 6.72
C TYR A 208 6.52 12.79 5.29
N TRP A 209 6.27 11.56 4.88
CA TRP A 209 5.73 11.27 3.55
C TRP A 209 4.38 11.93 3.35
N LYS A 210 3.44 11.68 4.27
CA LYS A 210 2.06 12.14 4.12
C LYS A 210 1.93 13.66 4.13
N THR A 211 2.75 14.31 4.95
CA THR A 211 2.74 15.77 5.13
C THR A 211 3.70 16.49 4.19
N GLU A 212 4.39 15.78 3.29
CA GLU A 212 5.49 16.30 2.46
C GLU A 212 6.51 17.11 3.30
N ASN A 213 7.06 16.48 4.34
CA ASN A 213 7.94 17.08 5.33
C ASN A 213 7.31 18.30 6.04
N PHE A 214 6.06 18.14 6.50
CA PHE A 214 5.24 19.19 7.13
C PHE A 214 4.89 20.39 6.26
N SER A 215 4.88 20.23 4.94
CA SER A 215 4.44 21.28 4.01
C SER A 215 2.92 21.29 3.82
N TYR A 216 2.25 20.14 4.00
CA TYR A 216 0.80 19.98 3.77
C TYR A 216 0.15 19.08 4.82
N ASP A 217 -1.18 19.10 4.86
CA ASP A 217 -2.04 18.16 5.60
C ASP A 217 -1.74 18.04 7.09
N LEU A 218 -1.31 19.14 7.71
CA LEU A 218 -1.04 19.22 9.14
C LEU A 218 -2.34 19.34 9.96
N ASN A 219 -2.35 18.70 11.12
CA ASN A 219 -3.29 18.98 12.20
C ASN A 219 -2.55 19.61 13.39
N ASP A 220 -3.30 20.15 14.37
CA ASP A 220 -2.74 20.86 15.52
C ASP A 220 -1.71 20.04 16.32
N ASP A 221 -1.78 18.70 16.23
CA ASP A 221 -0.92 17.77 16.99
C ASP A 221 0.23 17.17 16.16
N SER A 222 0.32 17.45 14.85
CA SER A 222 1.30 16.80 13.95
C SER A 222 2.74 17.02 14.42
N PHE A 223 3.08 18.26 14.82
CA PHE A 223 4.40 18.58 15.35
C PHE A 223 4.64 17.96 16.74
N GLY A 224 3.60 17.90 17.58
CA GLY A 224 3.67 17.25 18.89
C GLY A 224 4.03 15.77 18.77
N ARG A 225 3.33 15.06 17.88
CA ARG A 225 3.58 13.64 17.61
C ARG A 225 4.95 13.38 17.00
N ALA A 226 5.41 14.24 16.10
CA ALA A 226 6.77 14.16 15.57
C ALA A 226 7.84 14.34 16.66
N ALA A 227 7.61 15.26 17.61
CA ALA A 227 8.49 15.47 18.75
C ALA A 227 8.50 14.25 19.68
N GLU A 228 7.34 13.66 19.96
CA GLU A 228 7.23 12.42 20.75
C GLU A 228 7.94 11.23 20.08
N LEU A 229 7.79 11.05 18.76
CA LEU A 229 8.52 10.02 18.00
C LEU A 229 10.04 10.23 18.08
N THR A 230 10.50 11.48 17.97
CA THR A 230 11.92 11.82 18.17
C THR A 230 12.38 11.50 19.59
N GLN A 231 11.58 11.79 20.61
CA GLN A 231 11.88 11.46 22.00
C GLN A 231 11.90 9.94 22.25
N ALA A 232 11.10 9.18 21.51
CA ALA A 232 11.12 7.72 21.49
C ALA A 232 12.34 7.13 20.75
N GLY A 233 13.22 7.99 20.21
CA GLY A 233 14.48 7.60 19.59
C GLY A 233 14.48 7.61 18.07
N ALA A 234 13.43 8.11 17.40
CA ALA A 234 13.40 8.14 15.94
C ALA A 234 14.61 8.87 15.33
N ASP A 235 15.27 8.23 14.37
CA ASP A 235 16.30 8.86 13.54
C ASP A 235 15.62 9.73 12.47
N GLN A 236 15.66 11.04 12.66
CA GLN A 236 15.03 12.01 11.76
C GLN A 236 15.65 12.01 10.36
N GLU A 237 16.95 11.77 10.25
CA GLU A 237 17.65 11.78 8.96
C GLU A 237 17.26 10.53 8.16
N LEU A 238 17.29 9.36 8.81
CA LEU A 238 16.84 8.12 8.20
C LEU A 238 15.35 8.19 7.84
N ALA A 239 14.50 8.69 8.74
CA ALA A 239 13.07 8.87 8.47
C ALA A 239 12.83 9.76 7.25
N ARG A 240 13.56 10.87 7.14
CA ARG A 240 13.50 11.76 5.98
C ARG A 240 14.01 11.09 4.71
N ASN A 241 15.07 10.29 4.78
CA ASN A 241 15.58 9.55 3.62
C ASN A 241 14.61 8.44 3.16
N ILE A 242 13.90 7.81 4.09
CA ILE A 242 12.83 6.87 3.78
C ILE A 242 11.66 7.60 3.11
N ALA A 243 11.21 8.72 3.70
CA ALA A 243 10.12 9.54 3.17
C ALA A 243 10.47 10.23 1.85
N ASN A 244 11.72 10.57 1.62
CA ASN A 244 12.12 11.23 0.40
C ASN A 244 12.07 10.26 -0.77
N ARG A 245 11.54 10.77 -1.88
CA ARG A 245 11.53 10.08 -3.17
C ARG A 245 12.97 10.04 -3.67
N THR A 246 13.57 8.86 -3.67
CA THR A 246 14.86 8.67 -4.35
C THR A 246 14.54 8.60 -5.83
N LEU A 247 14.68 9.73 -6.52
CA LEU A 247 14.40 9.79 -7.96
C LEU A 247 15.42 8.93 -8.70
N SER A 248 14.91 8.00 -9.49
CA SER A 248 15.74 7.28 -10.46
C SER A 248 16.24 8.26 -11.54
N LEU A 249 17.24 7.84 -12.32
CA LEU A 249 17.63 8.61 -13.51
C LEU A 249 16.48 8.72 -14.53
N HIS A 250 15.58 7.74 -14.55
CA HIS A 250 14.38 7.77 -15.37
C HIS A 250 13.41 8.83 -14.88
N ASP A 251 13.12 8.88 -13.57
CA ASP A 251 12.25 9.91 -12.97
C ASP A 251 12.83 11.31 -13.15
N THR A 252 14.15 11.44 -12.99
CA THR A 252 14.83 12.72 -13.20
C THR A 252 14.67 13.21 -14.64
N ARG A 253 14.74 12.31 -15.63
CA ARG A 253 14.48 12.65 -17.05
C ARG A 253 13.01 12.98 -17.29
N TYR A 254 12.09 12.23 -16.69
CA TYR A 254 10.67 12.50 -16.78
C TYR A 254 10.33 13.88 -16.20
N PHE A 255 10.89 14.23 -15.04
CA PHE A 255 10.72 15.56 -14.46
C PHE A 255 11.38 16.65 -15.30
N ALA A 256 12.58 16.42 -15.84
CA ALA A 256 13.20 17.35 -16.76
C ALA A 256 12.28 17.63 -17.97
N ASP A 257 11.62 16.60 -18.50
CA ASP A 257 10.67 16.73 -19.62
C ASP A 257 9.39 17.47 -19.20
N ILE A 258 8.85 17.18 -18.02
CA ILE A 258 7.74 17.94 -17.44
C ILE A 258 8.11 19.42 -17.35
N TYR A 259 9.27 19.74 -16.77
CA TYR A 259 9.73 21.11 -16.55
C TYR A 259 10.04 21.84 -17.86
N SER A 260 10.53 21.15 -18.89
CA SER A 260 10.79 21.78 -20.20
C SER A 260 9.52 22.14 -20.97
N HIS A 261 8.38 21.55 -20.62
CA HIS A 261 7.09 21.77 -21.27
C HIS A 261 6.07 22.50 -20.38
N VAL A 262 6.54 23.14 -19.30
CA VAL A 262 5.66 23.94 -18.43
C VAL A 262 5.11 25.13 -19.19
N VAL A 263 3.79 25.25 -19.15
CA VAL A 263 3.04 26.41 -19.58
C VAL A 263 2.47 27.11 -18.35
N ALA A 264 2.77 28.40 -18.22
CA ALA A 264 2.09 29.25 -17.26
C ALA A 264 0.71 29.60 -17.83
N GLY A 265 -0.34 29.10 -17.19
CA GLY A 265 -1.71 29.57 -17.37
C GLY A 265 -1.97 30.84 -16.57
N ASP A 266 -3.22 31.29 -16.60
CA ASP A 266 -3.63 32.49 -15.89
C ASP A 266 -3.77 32.26 -14.37
N ASN A 267 -3.63 33.35 -13.61
CA ASN A 267 -3.86 33.40 -12.15
C ASN A 267 -3.10 32.33 -11.35
N GLY A 268 -1.82 32.10 -11.68
CA GLY A 268 -0.97 31.16 -10.95
C GLY A 268 -1.32 29.69 -11.18
N ILE A 269 -1.97 29.36 -12.29
CA ILE A 269 -2.18 27.99 -12.73
C ILE A 269 -1.01 27.59 -13.64
N PHE A 270 -0.39 26.44 -13.40
CA PHE A 270 0.68 25.91 -14.25
C PHE A 270 0.28 24.55 -14.81
N TYR A 271 0.65 24.25 -16.05
CA TYR A 271 0.41 22.92 -16.58
C TYR A 271 1.48 22.44 -17.54
N THR A 272 1.49 21.14 -17.79
CA THR A 272 2.36 20.51 -18.77
C THR A 272 1.60 19.38 -19.48
N ILE A 273 2.03 19.04 -20.69
CA ILE A 273 1.47 17.93 -21.49
C ILE A 273 2.63 17.01 -21.86
N VAL A 274 2.54 15.74 -21.48
CA VAL A 274 3.60 14.73 -21.68
C VAL A 274 3.02 13.44 -22.26
N PRO A 275 3.73 12.69 -23.11
CA PRO A 275 3.24 11.44 -23.68
C PRO A 275 3.26 10.26 -22.67
N GLU A 276 2.26 9.37 -22.74
CA GLU A 276 2.08 8.18 -21.87
C GLU A 276 3.28 7.22 -21.85
N ARG A 277 4.09 7.18 -22.92
CA ARG A 277 5.26 6.27 -22.98
C ARG A 277 6.28 6.50 -21.85
N GLN A 278 6.23 7.66 -21.19
CA GLN A 278 7.16 8.04 -20.14
C GLN A 278 6.70 7.66 -18.73
N THR A 279 5.46 7.16 -18.54
CA THR A 279 4.89 6.85 -17.21
C THR A 279 4.81 5.35 -16.92
N ARG A 280 5.54 4.51 -17.67
CA ARG A 280 5.37 3.04 -17.62
C ARG A 280 5.82 2.38 -16.32
N GLU A 281 6.65 3.04 -15.53
CA GLU A 281 6.89 2.61 -14.15
C GLU A 281 5.74 3.14 -13.30
N LYS A 282 4.77 2.26 -13.01
CA LYS A 282 3.76 2.45 -11.96
C LYS A 282 4.46 2.46 -10.60
N GLU A 283 5.36 3.39 -10.38
CA GLU A 283 5.96 3.57 -9.07
C GLU A 283 5.00 4.40 -8.22
N LEU A 284 4.75 3.95 -7.00
CA LEU A 284 4.03 4.67 -5.94
C LEU A 284 4.58 6.08 -5.63
N PHE A 285 5.64 6.48 -6.33
CA PHE A 285 6.49 7.62 -6.05
C PHE A 285 6.44 8.73 -7.10
N THR A 286 5.75 8.56 -8.22
CA THR A 286 5.77 9.61 -9.25
C THR A 286 4.83 10.74 -8.84
N ASP A 287 5.40 11.87 -8.40
CA ASP A 287 4.64 13.11 -8.33
C ASP A 287 4.44 13.52 -9.78
N HIS A 288 3.27 13.23 -10.32
CA HIS A 288 2.98 13.61 -11.69
C HIS A 288 2.84 15.13 -11.83
N VAL A 289 2.78 15.91 -10.74
CA VAL A 289 2.58 17.36 -10.75
C VAL A 289 3.70 18.08 -9.99
N PRO A 290 4.99 17.88 -10.34
CA PRO A 290 6.12 18.47 -9.63
C PRO A 290 6.17 20.00 -9.81
N VAL A 291 5.45 20.51 -10.82
CA VAL A 291 5.26 21.93 -11.14
C VAL A 291 4.43 22.67 -10.09
N ALA A 292 3.72 21.96 -9.22
CA ALA A 292 3.04 22.57 -8.09
C ALA A 292 4.01 23.26 -7.11
N GLY A 293 5.30 22.90 -7.10
CA GLY A 293 6.31 23.55 -6.26
C GLY A 293 6.76 24.95 -6.73
N LEU A 294 6.29 25.43 -7.89
CA LEU A 294 6.70 26.73 -8.42
C LEU A 294 6.16 27.90 -7.59
N ILE A 295 6.97 28.95 -7.45
CA ILE A 295 6.58 30.17 -6.72
C ILE A 295 5.35 30.80 -7.37
N GLY A 296 4.34 31.13 -6.56
CA GLY A 296 3.08 31.72 -7.04
C GLY A 296 2.10 30.69 -7.63
N CYS A 297 2.42 29.41 -7.58
CA CYS A 297 1.51 28.34 -8.03
C CYS A 297 0.32 28.18 -7.06
N ARG A 298 -0.88 28.49 -7.55
CA ARG A 298 -2.16 28.24 -6.88
C ARG A 298 -2.68 26.84 -7.15
N ALA A 299 -2.55 26.38 -8.39
CA ALA A 299 -2.81 25.01 -8.80
C ALA A 299 -1.90 24.63 -9.96
N ALA A 300 -1.59 23.36 -10.09
CA ALA A 300 -0.93 22.85 -11.27
C ALA A 300 -1.47 21.50 -11.71
N PHE A 301 -1.26 21.15 -12.97
CA PHE A 301 -1.64 19.84 -13.47
C PHE A 301 -0.77 19.33 -14.61
N THR A 302 -0.75 18.02 -14.78
CA THR A 302 -0.03 17.33 -15.86
C THR A 302 -1.01 16.49 -16.64
N VAL A 303 -1.08 16.74 -17.95
CA VAL A 303 -1.85 15.93 -18.90
C VAL A 303 -0.92 14.86 -19.45
N VAL A 304 -1.17 13.60 -19.09
CA VAL A 304 -0.51 12.44 -19.67
C VAL A 304 -1.30 12.01 -20.89
N HIS A 305 -0.75 12.28 -22.08
CA HIS A 305 -1.37 12.00 -23.36
C HIS A 305 -1.25 10.53 -23.75
N GLY A 306 -2.36 9.79 -23.65
CA GLY A 306 -2.43 8.38 -23.98
C GLY A 306 -3.04 8.11 -25.34
N SER A 307 -2.89 6.86 -25.81
CA SER A 307 -3.37 6.46 -27.14
C SER A 307 -4.89 6.36 -27.26
N SER A 308 -5.60 6.13 -26.15
CA SER A 308 -7.07 6.00 -26.11
C SER A 308 -7.74 7.08 -25.25
N ALA A 309 -7.05 7.57 -24.23
CA ALA A 309 -7.53 8.63 -23.34
C ALA A 309 -6.35 9.37 -22.71
N ASN A 310 -6.59 10.61 -22.34
CA ASN A 310 -5.68 11.43 -21.55
C ASN A 310 -5.99 11.25 -20.06
N THR A 311 -4.95 11.14 -19.25
CA THR A 311 -5.07 11.16 -17.79
C THR A 311 -4.52 12.48 -17.28
N VAL A 312 -5.26 13.18 -16.43
CA VAL A 312 -4.82 14.45 -15.85
C VAL A 312 -4.63 14.31 -14.36
N TYR A 313 -3.44 14.64 -13.89
CA TYR A 313 -3.11 14.73 -12.47
C TYR A 313 -3.11 16.20 -12.07
N ILE A 314 -3.86 16.57 -11.04
CA ILE A 314 -4.04 17.96 -10.60
C ILE A 314 -3.64 18.06 -9.13
N LYS A 315 -2.88 19.10 -8.77
CA LYS A 315 -2.54 19.47 -7.39
C LYS A 315 -2.86 20.94 -7.15
N ALA A 316 -3.68 21.24 -6.15
CA ALA A 316 -3.97 22.57 -5.67
C ALA A 316 -3.12 22.90 -4.43
N ASN A 317 -2.49 24.07 -4.42
CA ASN A 317 -1.77 24.56 -3.24
C ASN A 317 -2.60 25.55 -2.43
N SER A 318 -3.57 26.19 -3.07
CA SER A 318 -4.46 27.16 -2.43
C SER A 318 -5.79 26.50 -2.08
N GLY A 319 -6.24 26.67 -0.83
CA GLY A 319 -7.57 26.27 -0.40
C GLY A 319 -8.71 26.98 -1.14
N GLU A 320 -8.41 28.01 -1.93
CA GLU A 320 -9.38 28.73 -2.77
C GLU A 320 -9.79 27.94 -4.03
N ILE A 321 -8.98 26.98 -4.47
CA ILE A 321 -9.24 26.24 -5.71
C ILE A 321 -10.20 25.09 -5.41
N ASN A 322 -11.37 25.10 -6.06
CA ASN A 322 -12.31 24.00 -5.94
C ASN A 322 -12.05 22.92 -6.99
N LEU A 323 -11.45 21.80 -6.58
CA LEU A 323 -11.22 20.66 -7.47
C LEU A 323 -12.47 19.80 -7.70
N GLU A 324 -13.52 19.94 -6.88
CA GLU A 324 -14.75 19.16 -7.01
C GLU A 324 -15.42 19.39 -8.37
N ALA A 325 -15.51 20.64 -8.82
CA ALA A 325 -16.10 20.98 -10.12
C ALA A 325 -15.37 20.31 -11.30
N VAL A 326 -14.05 20.18 -11.23
CA VAL A 326 -13.26 19.49 -12.25
C VAL A 326 -13.56 17.99 -12.22
N VAL A 327 -13.62 17.41 -11.03
CA VAL A 327 -13.92 15.99 -10.83
C VAL A 327 -15.35 15.64 -11.25
N ASP A 328 -16.32 16.51 -10.97
CA ASP A 328 -17.72 16.32 -11.35
C ASP A 328 -17.90 16.36 -12.87
N LYS A 329 -17.23 17.30 -13.56
CA LYS A 329 -17.32 17.43 -15.02
C LYS A 329 -16.70 16.25 -15.76
N TYR A 330 -15.54 15.77 -15.33
CA TYR A 330 -14.80 14.72 -16.04
C TYR A 330 -14.90 13.33 -15.39
N LYS A 331 -15.68 13.18 -14.31
CA LYS A 331 -15.85 11.94 -13.54
C LYS A 331 -14.49 11.38 -13.09
N GLY A 332 -13.85 12.09 -12.16
CA GLY A 332 -12.55 11.71 -11.60
C GLY A 332 -12.60 11.13 -10.19
N SER A 333 -11.41 11.00 -9.61
CA SER A 333 -11.21 10.83 -8.17
C SER A 333 -10.67 12.11 -7.57
N LEU A 334 -11.17 12.46 -6.38
CA LEU A 334 -10.71 13.58 -5.57
C LEU A 334 -10.09 13.04 -4.28
N SER A 335 -8.93 13.58 -3.92
CA SER A 335 -8.28 13.32 -2.64
C SER A 335 -7.69 14.61 -2.10
N ARG A 336 -8.39 15.24 -1.16
CA ARG A 336 -8.02 16.54 -0.54
C ARG A 336 -7.74 17.62 -1.61
N ASN A 337 -6.49 17.99 -1.78
CA ASN A 337 -6.02 19.00 -2.72
C ASN A 337 -5.49 18.39 -4.03
N ARG A 338 -5.79 17.13 -4.32
CA ARG A 338 -5.38 16.43 -5.53
C ARG A 338 -6.58 15.84 -6.23
N ALA A 339 -6.56 15.86 -7.56
CA ALA A 339 -7.57 15.20 -8.37
C ALA A 339 -6.92 14.42 -9.51
N VAL A 340 -7.54 13.31 -9.89
CA VAL A 340 -7.18 12.55 -11.09
C VAL A 340 -8.42 12.39 -11.94
N ILE A 341 -8.35 12.79 -13.21
CA ILE A 341 -9.44 12.64 -14.17
C ILE A 341 -8.94 11.92 -15.42
N THR A 342 -9.88 11.37 -16.19
CA THR A 342 -9.60 10.79 -17.51
C THR A 342 -10.54 11.39 -18.54
N SER A 343 -10.04 11.65 -19.75
CA SER A 343 -10.86 12.22 -20.83
C SER A 343 -10.34 11.83 -22.21
N GLN A 344 -11.24 11.68 -23.17
CA GLN A 344 -10.89 11.46 -24.59
C GLN A 344 -10.71 12.78 -25.36
N THR A 345 -10.98 13.92 -24.73
CA THR A 345 -10.75 15.25 -25.32
C THR A 345 -9.28 15.43 -25.67
N ALA A 346 -8.95 16.03 -26.82
CA ALA A 346 -7.58 16.36 -27.21
C ALA A 346 -6.83 17.11 -26.09
N ALA A 347 -5.54 16.81 -25.91
CA ALA A 347 -4.79 17.21 -24.72
C ALA A 347 -4.74 18.73 -24.51
N GLU A 348 -4.55 19.48 -25.59
CA GLU A 348 -4.49 20.95 -25.58
C GLU A 348 -5.86 21.55 -25.24
N ALA A 349 -6.93 21.03 -25.84
CA ALA A 349 -8.29 21.49 -25.56
C ALA A 349 -8.69 21.17 -24.12
N LEU A 350 -8.30 20.00 -23.61
CA LEU A 350 -8.53 19.59 -22.23
C LEU A 350 -7.80 20.50 -21.25
N ALA A 351 -6.53 20.83 -21.52
CA ALA A 351 -5.75 21.72 -20.67
C ALA A 351 -6.40 23.12 -20.56
N GLN A 352 -6.83 23.70 -21.68
CA GLN A 352 -7.49 25.01 -21.70
C GLN A 352 -8.83 25.02 -20.96
N ASP A 353 -9.61 23.94 -21.09
CA ASP A 353 -10.88 23.78 -20.38
C ASP A 353 -10.65 23.67 -18.86
N ILE A 354 -9.64 22.92 -18.42
CA ILE A 354 -9.26 22.82 -16.99
C ILE A 354 -8.78 24.16 -16.45
N VAL A 355 -7.93 24.90 -17.18
CA VAL A 355 -7.50 26.25 -16.77
C VAL A 355 -8.71 27.16 -16.60
N SER A 356 -9.68 27.09 -17.51
CA SER A 356 -10.90 27.90 -17.44
C SER A 356 -11.75 27.55 -16.22
N LEU A 357 -11.95 26.25 -15.94
CA LEU A 357 -12.69 25.76 -14.77
C LEU A 357 -12.03 26.15 -13.45
N LEU A 358 -10.71 25.96 -13.32
CA LEU A 358 -9.98 26.31 -12.11
C LEU A 358 -9.98 27.83 -11.84
N ASN A 359 -10.15 28.64 -12.89
CA ASN A 359 -10.30 30.08 -12.77
C ASN A 359 -11.73 30.51 -12.40
N SER A 360 -12.76 29.83 -12.89
CA SER A 360 -14.17 30.16 -12.58
C SER A 360 -14.58 29.70 -11.19
N GLU A 361 -14.03 28.58 -10.72
CA GLU A 361 -14.42 27.90 -9.48
C GLU A 361 -13.55 28.35 -8.31
N ARG A 362 -13.70 29.62 -7.92
CA ARG A 362 -13.11 30.14 -6.69
C ARG A 362 -14.05 29.80 -5.53
N LYS A 363 -13.56 29.12 -4.50
CA LYS A 363 -14.27 29.08 -3.22
C LYS A 363 -14.39 30.51 -2.74
N GLU A 364 -15.62 31.04 -2.68
CA GLU A 364 -15.88 32.29 -1.98
C GLU A 364 -15.38 32.10 -0.54
N GLN A 365 -14.28 32.74 -0.19
CA GLN A 365 -13.94 32.85 1.22
C GLN A 365 -15.09 33.64 1.87
N PRO A 366 -15.62 33.20 3.02
CA PRO A 366 -16.54 34.04 3.77
C PRO A 366 -15.80 35.34 4.04
N VAL A 367 -16.26 36.42 3.41
CA VAL A 367 -15.75 37.76 3.66
C VAL A 367 -16.13 38.05 5.10
N LEU A 368 -15.17 37.90 6.02
CA LEU A 368 -15.35 38.36 7.39
C LEU A 368 -15.77 39.82 7.30
N THR A 369 -16.95 40.13 7.81
CA THR A 369 -17.40 41.51 7.85
C THR A 369 -16.38 42.33 8.65
N PRO A 370 -16.22 43.63 8.39
CA PRO A 370 -15.36 44.50 9.22
C PRO A 370 -15.70 44.47 10.71
N GLU A 371 -16.90 43.98 11.05
CA GLU A 371 -17.39 43.77 12.40
C GLU A 371 -16.92 42.44 13.01
N GLU A 372 -16.87 41.36 12.22
CA GLU A 372 -16.30 40.04 12.61
C GLU A 372 -14.76 40.03 12.63
N ALA A 373 -14.11 40.92 11.87
CA ALA A 373 -12.66 41.11 11.90
C ALA A 373 -12.17 41.90 13.13
N LYS A 374 -13.07 42.49 13.91
CA LYS A 374 -12.73 43.04 15.23
C LYS A 374 -12.70 41.90 16.23
N LEU A 375 -11.49 41.45 16.54
CA LEU A 375 -11.24 40.67 17.75
C LEU A 375 -11.98 41.34 18.93
N PRO A 376 -12.81 40.59 19.69
CA PRO A 376 -13.44 41.15 20.86
C PRO A 376 -12.35 41.71 21.77
N ALA A 377 -12.55 42.94 22.26
CA ALA A 377 -11.63 43.51 23.22
C ALA A 377 -11.50 42.52 24.39
N PRO A 378 -10.27 42.15 24.81
CA PRO A 378 -10.09 41.16 25.87
C PRO A 378 -10.88 41.60 27.09
N THR A 379 -11.63 40.66 27.66
CA THR A 379 -12.40 40.88 28.87
C THR A 379 -11.47 41.36 30.00
N GLU A 380 -11.99 42.12 30.97
CA GLU A 380 -11.20 42.54 32.15
C GLU A 380 -10.63 41.34 32.93
N GLU A 381 -11.18 40.15 32.73
CA GLU A 381 -10.70 38.88 33.26
C GLU A 381 -9.48 38.35 32.47
N GLU A 382 -9.51 38.42 31.13
CA GLU A 382 -8.36 38.09 30.25
C GLU A 382 -7.20 39.10 30.37
N LYS A 383 -7.49 40.38 30.67
CA LYS A 383 -6.45 41.36 30.99
C LYS A 383 -5.77 41.08 32.34
N ARG A 384 -6.45 40.40 33.27
CA ARG A 384 -5.90 40.01 34.58
C ARG A 384 -5.15 38.66 34.52
N SER A 385 -5.39 37.84 33.51
CA SER A 385 -4.72 36.54 33.29
C SER A 385 -3.70 36.56 32.15
N GLY A 386 -3.08 37.71 31.87
CA GLY A 386 -1.96 37.83 30.93
C GLY A 386 -0.74 36.96 31.30
N PRO A 387 0.15 36.69 30.33
CA PRO A 387 1.20 35.65 30.39
C PRO A 387 2.29 35.85 31.46
N ASP A 388 2.27 36.97 32.18
CA ASP A 388 3.23 37.23 33.26
C ASP A 388 2.98 36.39 34.51
N HIS A 389 1.78 35.83 34.72
CA HIS A 389 1.50 35.13 35.96
C HIS A 389 2.14 33.72 36.06
N ASP A 390 2.61 33.13 34.96
CA ASP A 390 3.25 31.81 34.98
C ASP A 390 4.76 31.83 34.67
N PHE A 391 5.33 32.97 34.28
CA PHE A 391 6.77 33.07 34.00
C PHE A 391 7.63 32.73 35.22
N GLU A 392 7.18 33.12 36.42
CA GLU A 392 7.90 32.86 37.67
C GLU A 392 7.79 31.38 38.11
N LYS A 393 6.67 30.72 37.77
CA LYS A 393 6.44 29.29 38.02
C LYS A 393 7.22 28.44 37.03
N THR A 394 7.20 28.78 35.74
CA THR A 394 8.03 28.15 34.71
C THR A 394 9.51 28.34 35.01
N ARG A 395 9.92 29.53 35.47
CA ARG A 395 11.31 29.79 35.88
C ARG A 395 11.70 28.99 37.12
N LYS A 396 10.84 28.88 38.15
CA LYS A 396 11.08 28.01 39.30
C LYS A 396 11.20 26.55 38.91
N TRP A 397 10.33 26.07 38.02
CA TRP A 397 10.35 24.69 37.53
C TRP A 397 11.61 24.38 36.72
N LEU A 398 12.06 25.29 35.86
CA LEU A 398 13.33 25.18 35.13
C LEU A 398 14.55 25.19 36.08
N ASP A 399 14.52 26.03 37.12
CA ASP A 399 15.58 26.12 38.13
C ASP A 399 15.63 24.85 39.01
N GLU A 400 14.48 24.21 39.27
CA GLU A 400 14.37 22.90 39.92
C GLU A 400 14.87 21.76 39.04
N MET A 401 14.52 21.76 37.75
CA MET A 401 15.02 20.80 36.76
C MET A 401 16.53 20.89 36.57
N SER A 402 17.11 22.10 36.62
CA SER A 402 18.57 22.30 36.51
C SER A 402 19.37 21.74 37.70
N LYS A 403 18.74 21.62 38.88
CA LYS A 403 19.34 21.08 40.11
C LYS A 403 19.32 19.55 40.16
N GLN A 404 18.50 18.90 39.32
CA GLN A 404 18.52 17.46 39.18
C GLN A 404 19.70 17.05 38.28
N LYS A 405 20.83 16.68 38.90
CA LYS A 405 21.99 16.13 38.19
C LYS A 405 21.60 14.90 37.36
N PRO A 406 21.80 14.88 36.04
CA PRO A 406 21.62 13.65 35.27
C PRO A 406 22.73 12.66 35.65
N ARG A 407 22.34 11.57 36.31
CA ARG A 407 23.16 10.37 36.50
C ARG A 407 23.08 9.53 35.21
N ALA A 408 23.71 10.02 34.15
CA ALA A 408 23.94 9.24 32.95
C ALA A 408 25.42 9.30 32.59
N LYS A 409 26.12 8.17 32.78
CA LYS A 409 27.46 7.98 32.22
C LYS A 409 27.33 8.10 30.71
N ARG A 410 27.86 9.17 30.12
CA ARG A 410 28.05 9.28 28.68
C ARG A 410 28.86 8.05 28.21
N PRO A 411 28.39 7.25 27.24
CA PRO A 411 29.28 6.34 26.55
C PRO A 411 30.30 7.17 25.77
N SER A 412 31.56 6.75 25.82
CA SER A 412 32.67 7.35 25.09
C SER A 412 32.36 7.39 23.59
N PRO A 413 32.82 8.42 22.85
CA PRO A 413 32.64 8.47 21.40
C PRO A 413 33.27 7.24 20.74
N ARG A 414 32.55 6.61 19.81
CA ARG A 414 33.11 5.55 18.97
C ARG A 414 34.27 6.13 18.14
N PRO A 415 35.43 5.47 18.07
CA PRO A 415 36.54 5.93 17.24
C PRO A 415 36.16 5.86 15.76
N SER A 416 36.75 6.77 14.98
CA SER A 416 36.53 6.85 13.54
C SER A 416 37.00 5.58 12.81
N VAL A 417 36.40 5.27 11.65
CA VAL A 417 36.74 4.12 10.79
C VAL A 417 38.23 4.13 10.39
N THR A 418 38.87 5.30 10.40
CA THR A 418 40.31 5.48 10.13
C THR A 418 41.19 5.04 11.31
N GLU A 419 40.72 5.17 12.56
CA GLU A 419 41.43 4.69 13.77
C GLU A 419 41.27 3.18 14.02
N GLN A 420 40.25 2.54 13.46
CA GLN A 420 40.08 1.09 13.55
C GLN A 420 41.03 0.31 12.63
N ARG A 421 41.57 0.94 11.58
CA ARG A 421 42.55 0.31 10.66
C ARG A 421 43.99 0.35 11.18
N SER A 422 44.36 1.34 11.98
CA SER A 422 45.71 1.49 12.53
C SER A 422 45.95 0.66 13.80
N ARG A 423 44.91 0.17 14.48
CA ARG A 423 45.03 -0.71 15.67
C ARG A 423 45.07 -2.21 15.36
N ARG A 424 45.06 -2.61 14.07
CA ARG A 424 45.11 -4.02 13.66
C ARG A 424 46.51 -4.51 13.27
N ALA A 425 47.52 -3.67 13.44
CA ALA A 425 48.92 -4.00 13.19
C ALA A 425 49.74 -3.70 14.45
N GLU A 426 49.53 -4.47 15.51
CA GLU A 426 50.47 -4.69 16.63
C GLU A 426 49.79 -5.54 17.71
N THR A 427 50.02 -6.85 17.69
CA THR A 427 49.91 -7.69 18.90
C THR A 427 51.09 -8.66 18.94
N PRO A 428 51.84 -8.72 20.06
CA PRO A 428 52.99 -9.59 20.21
C PRO A 428 52.59 -11.01 20.63
N ALA A 429 53.52 -11.93 20.35
CA ALA A 429 53.47 -13.36 20.67
C ALA A 429 53.34 -13.64 22.17
N GLY A 430 52.60 -14.71 22.51
CA GLY A 430 52.60 -15.26 23.87
C GLY A 430 51.64 -16.42 24.13
N SER A 431 52.19 -17.63 24.08
CA SER A 431 51.87 -18.84 24.88
C SER A 431 50.51 -19.55 24.73
N ALA A 432 50.62 -20.81 24.28
CA ALA A 432 49.62 -21.89 24.28
C ALA A 432 49.19 -22.33 25.69
N PRO A 433 48.11 -23.13 25.80
CA PRO A 433 48.36 -24.58 25.95
C PRO A 433 47.44 -25.50 25.12
N GLU A 434 47.96 -26.70 24.90
CA GLU A 434 47.43 -27.82 24.14
C GLU A 434 46.20 -28.49 24.78
N SER A 435 45.23 -28.91 23.97
CA SER A 435 44.62 -30.25 24.03
C SER A 435 43.76 -30.53 22.78
N PRO A 436 43.61 -31.81 22.36
CA PRO A 436 43.38 -32.15 20.96
C PRO A 436 41.89 -32.27 20.63
N ARG A 437 41.47 -31.67 19.50
CA ARG A 437 40.23 -32.05 18.82
C ARG A 437 40.53 -32.50 17.40
N GLU A 438 40.19 -33.76 17.20
CA GLU A 438 40.16 -34.54 15.99
C GLU A 438 39.42 -33.79 14.86
N VAL A 439 40.13 -33.52 13.76
CA VAL A 439 39.57 -32.89 12.56
C VAL A 439 39.23 -34.00 11.58
N GLN A 440 37.94 -34.24 11.33
CA GLN A 440 37.48 -35.02 10.19
C GLN A 440 37.53 -34.15 8.94
N GLU A 441 38.39 -34.52 7.99
CA GLU A 441 38.41 -34.02 6.63
C GLU A 441 37.11 -34.40 5.90
N TYR A 442 36.27 -33.41 5.58
CA TYR A 442 35.22 -33.58 4.58
C TYR A 442 35.80 -33.36 3.18
N LYS A 443 36.02 -34.46 2.45
CA LYS A 443 36.22 -34.44 0.99
C LYS A 443 34.89 -34.11 0.32
N ALA A 444 34.86 -33.00 -0.43
CA ALA A 444 33.77 -32.68 -1.33
C ALA A 444 33.90 -33.49 -2.64
N GLU A 445 32.91 -34.33 -2.95
CA GLU A 445 32.76 -34.94 -4.27
C GLU A 445 31.99 -34.00 -5.22
N PRO A 446 32.33 -33.97 -6.52
CA PRO A 446 31.63 -33.14 -7.50
C PRO A 446 30.31 -33.78 -7.97
N PRO A 447 29.28 -32.97 -8.29
CA PRO A 447 27.99 -33.50 -8.70
C PRO A 447 28.03 -34.12 -10.11
N ALA A 448 27.39 -35.28 -10.23
CA ALA A 448 27.22 -36.03 -11.46
C ALA A 448 26.32 -35.31 -12.48
N LYS A 449 26.78 -35.29 -13.73
CA LYS A 449 26.00 -34.86 -14.91
C LYS A 449 24.87 -35.85 -15.16
N LYS A 450 23.63 -35.36 -15.31
CA LYS A 450 22.53 -36.13 -15.89
C LYS A 450 22.32 -35.68 -17.34
N ASP A 451 22.49 -36.63 -18.25
CA ASP A 451 22.16 -36.52 -19.66
C ASP A 451 20.63 -36.63 -19.83
N GLU A 452 19.97 -35.54 -20.21
CA GLU A 452 18.59 -35.57 -20.69
C GLU A 452 18.57 -35.83 -22.20
N LYS A 453 18.06 -37.01 -22.58
CA LYS A 453 17.76 -37.38 -23.97
C LYS A 453 16.38 -36.85 -24.36
N TYR A 454 16.40 -35.97 -25.34
CA TYR A 454 15.28 -35.49 -26.14
C TYR A 454 14.58 -36.63 -26.91
N VAL A 455 13.26 -36.73 -26.84
CA VAL A 455 12.43 -37.60 -27.70
C VAL A 455 11.37 -36.71 -28.38
N PRO A 456 11.27 -36.72 -29.72
CA PRO A 456 10.36 -35.83 -30.44
C PRO A 456 8.94 -36.39 -30.54
N GLU A 457 8.01 -35.45 -30.46
CA GLU A 457 6.56 -35.55 -30.61
C GLU A 457 6.16 -36.02 -32.02
N ARG A 458 5.26 -37.01 -32.12
CA ARG A 458 4.67 -37.48 -33.38
C ARG A 458 3.14 -37.43 -33.31
N ALA A 459 2.61 -36.58 -34.20
CA ALA A 459 1.48 -36.76 -35.12
C ALA A 459 0.25 -37.60 -34.69
N ALA A 460 -0.90 -36.94 -34.78
CA ALA A 460 -2.25 -37.51 -34.86
C ALA A 460 -2.42 -38.53 -36.00
N PRO A 461 -3.48 -39.36 -35.93
CA PRO A 461 -4.45 -39.31 -37.02
C PRO A 461 -5.93 -39.39 -36.59
N GLU A 462 -6.74 -39.14 -37.61
CA GLU A 462 -8.16 -38.85 -37.66
C GLU A 462 -9.12 -40.04 -37.44
N THR A 463 -10.36 -39.67 -37.04
CA THR A 463 -11.69 -40.22 -37.39
C THR A 463 -12.00 -41.72 -37.26
N HIS A 464 -13.07 -42.04 -36.52
CA HIS A 464 -14.26 -42.73 -37.08
C HIS A 464 -15.49 -42.59 -36.17
N ALA A 465 -16.65 -42.69 -36.83
CA ALA A 465 -17.98 -42.28 -36.43
C ALA A 465 -18.80 -43.34 -35.64
N GLY A 466 -19.84 -42.84 -34.96
CA GLY A 466 -21.16 -43.48 -34.87
C GLY A 466 -21.44 -44.34 -33.63
N LEU A 467 -22.37 -43.90 -32.78
CA LEU A 467 -23.73 -44.47 -32.70
C LEU A 467 -24.54 -43.86 -31.56
N SER A 468 -25.82 -43.66 -31.86
CA SER A 468 -26.91 -43.14 -31.05
C SER A 468 -27.32 -44.05 -29.89
N GLY A 469 -27.69 -43.46 -28.75
CA GLY A 469 -28.41 -44.13 -27.67
C GLY A 469 -29.11 -43.11 -26.77
N GLN A 470 -30.41 -43.28 -26.55
CA GLN A 470 -31.37 -42.35 -25.94
C GLN A 470 -31.14 -42.07 -24.44
N PRO A 471 -31.63 -40.93 -23.90
CA PRO A 471 -31.60 -40.64 -22.47
C PRO A 471 -32.77 -41.30 -21.70
N VAL A 472 -32.42 -41.92 -20.56
CA VAL A 472 -33.36 -42.48 -19.58
C VAL A 472 -33.66 -41.41 -18.52
N THR A 473 -34.95 -41.14 -18.31
CA THR A 473 -35.50 -40.33 -17.23
C THR A 473 -35.44 -41.06 -15.88
N PRO A 474 -35.17 -40.36 -14.76
CA PRO A 474 -35.52 -40.88 -13.43
C PRO A 474 -36.80 -40.24 -12.89
N ALA A 475 -37.70 -41.11 -12.42
CA ALA A 475 -38.95 -40.81 -11.77
C ALA A 475 -38.76 -40.19 -10.38
N ALA A 476 -39.56 -39.17 -10.08
CA ALA A 476 -39.69 -38.58 -8.75
C ALA A 476 -40.78 -39.32 -7.95
N SER A 477 -40.46 -39.70 -6.72
CA SER A 477 -41.38 -40.28 -5.73
C SER A 477 -41.68 -39.26 -4.63
N THR A 478 -42.97 -39.00 -4.44
CA THR A 478 -43.56 -38.31 -3.28
C THR A 478 -43.91 -39.35 -2.21
N PRO A 479 -43.97 -38.98 -0.91
CA PRO A 479 -45.27 -39.11 -0.25
C PRO A 479 -45.65 -37.95 0.71
N ALA A 480 -46.97 -37.88 0.90
CA ALA A 480 -47.85 -37.10 1.80
C ALA A 480 -47.23 -36.68 3.17
N ALA A 481 -47.37 -35.43 3.65
CA ALA A 481 -48.54 -34.63 4.08
C ALA A 481 -48.97 -34.89 5.54
N GLU A 482 -48.76 -33.91 6.44
CA GLU A 482 -49.54 -33.76 7.67
C GLU A 482 -49.57 -32.28 8.17
N ALA A 483 -50.81 -31.80 8.35
CA ALA A 483 -51.41 -30.69 9.10
C ALA A 483 -50.66 -29.37 9.47
N ALA A 484 -51.34 -28.26 9.16
CA ALA A 484 -51.17 -26.85 9.56
C ALA A 484 -51.72 -26.58 11.00
N PRO A 485 -51.90 -25.32 11.50
CA PRO A 485 -51.55 -24.00 10.95
C PRO A 485 -50.89 -23.02 11.96
N ASP A 486 -50.36 -21.91 11.47
CA ASP A 486 -50.67 -20.60 12.07
C ASP A 486 -50.41 -19.44 11.11
N GLU A 487 -51.29 -18.45 11.25
CA GLU A 487 -51.56 -17.30 10.40
C GLU A 487 -50.41 -16.28 10.38
N PHE A 488 -50.13 -15.64 9.24
CA PHE A 488 -49.80 -14.21 9.14
C PHE A 488 -49.72 -13.78 7.66
N SER A 489 -50.71 -13.01 7.21
CA SER A 489 -50.75 -12.34 5.90
C SER A 489 -49.82 -11.12 5.86
N PRO A 490 -49.23 -10.82 4.69
CA PRO A 490 -49.10 -9.42 4.28
C PRO A 490 -49.68 -9.14 2.88
N SER A 491 -50.34 -7.99 2.79
CA SER A 491 -51.00 -7.42 1.60
C SER A 491 -50.05 -7.17 0.41
N PRO A 492 -50.53 -7.22 -0.84
CA PRO A 492 -49.74 -6.81 -2.00
C PRO A 492 -49.83 -5.30 -2.25
N ILE A 493 -48.67 -4.67 -2.44
CA ILE A 493 -48.53 -3.30 -2.97
C ILE A 493 -48.52 -3.40 -4.50
N THR A 494 -49.49 -2.75 -5.14
CA THR A 494 -49.52 -2.48 -6.58
C THR A 494 -48.65 -1.26 -6.91
N PRO A 495 -47.85 -1.27 -7.99
CA PRO A 495 -47.32 -0.04 -8.57
C PRO A 495 -48.24 0.48 -9.68
N THR A 496 -48.65 1.73 -9.52
CA THR A 496 -49.33 2.54 -10.54
C THR A 496 -48.32 2.98 -11.61
N ILE A 497 -48.55 2.58 -12.87
CA ILE A 497 -47.85 3.11 -14.05
C ILE A 497 -48.80 4.09 -14.72
N SER A 498 -48.35 5.33 -14.91
CA SER A 498 -48.99 6.29 -15.81
C SER A 498 -47.98 7.36 -16.21
N GLY A 499 -47.93 7.71 -17.50
CA GLY A 499 -47.28 8.94 -17.97
C GLY A 499 -46.44 8.76 -19.23
N ASP A 500 -47.09 8.95 -20.37
CA ASP A 500 -46.56 9.13 -21.72
C ASP A 500 -45.47 10.22 -21.84
N ASP A 501 -44.49 10.04 -22.73
CA ASP A 501 -44.16 10.99 -23.83
C ASP A 501 -42.96 10.53 -24.71
N PRO A 502 -42.70 11.11 -25.90
CA PRO A 502 -42.68 10.34 -27.14
C PRO A 502 -41.31 10.16 -27.81
N LEU A 503 -41.37 9.29 -28.82
CA LEU A 503 -40.35 8.80 -29.76
C LEU A 503 -39.35 9.84 -30.28
N ALA A 504 -38.07 9.50 -30.14
CA ALA A 504 -36.93 10.13 -30.78
C ALA A 504 -36.84 9.80 -32.29
N PRO A 505 -36.28 10.69 -33.14
CA PRO A 505 -36.04 10.40 -34.54
C PRO A 505 -34.75 9.61 -34.77
N ALA A 506 -34.79 8.79 -35.83
CA ALA A 506 -33.74 7.89 -36.28
C ALA A 506 -32.41 8.59 -36.60
N VAL A 507 -31.32 8.06 -36.05
CA VAL A 507 -29.95 8.42 -36.43
C VAL A 507 -29.49 7.51 -37.57
N SER A 508 -29.16 8.16 -38.69
CA SER A 508 -28.60 7.60 -39.92
C SER A 508 -27.21 6.99 -39.66
N MET A 509 -27.00 5.78 -40.19
CA MET A 509 -25.68 5.15 -40.27
C MET A 509 -24.84 5.80 -41.37
N PRO A 510 -23.55 6.09 -41.15
CA PRO A 510 -22.63 6.37 -42.25
C PRO A 510 -22.10 5.06 -42.86
N GLU A 511 -22.08 5.03 -44.20
CA GLU A 511 -21.47 4.02 -45.05
C GLU A 511 -19.95 3.87 -44.81
N PRO A 512 -19.37 2.70 -45.12
CA PRO A 512 -17.93 2.46 -45.00
C PRO A 512 -17.14 3.14 -46.14
N LEU A 513 -16.07 3.84 -45.76
CA LEU A 513 -15.10 4.41 -46.69
C LEU A 513 -14.19 3.33 -47.29
N ASP A 514 -14.18 3.29 -48.63
CA ASP A 514 -13.27 2.55 -49.48
C ASP A 514 -11.79 2.87 -49.18
N LEU A 515 -11.02 1.81 -48.95
CA LEU A 515 -9.57 1.81 -49.02
C LEU A 515 -9.16 1.40 -50.43
N ASP A 516 -8.64 2.34 -51.21
CA ASP A 516 -7.77 1.98 -52.33
C ASP A 516 -6.73 3.04 -52.64
N GLY A 517 -5.54 2.56 -52.99
CA GLY A 517 -4.28 3.26 -52.80
C GLY A 517 -3.90 4.31 -53.85
N LYS A 518 -2.77 4.96 -53.59
CA LYS A 518 -1.71 5.13 -54.58
C LYS A 518 -0.40 5.60 -53.94
N ARG A 519 0.64 4.84 -54.29
CA ARG A 519 2.06 5.16 -54.23
C ARG A 519 2.35 6.56 -54.80
N ASN A 520 3.30 7.28 -54.21
CA ASN A 520 4.34 7.87 -55.04
C ASN A 520 5.68 8.02 -54.30
N GLN A 521 6.71 7.56 -55.00
CA GLN A 521 8.13 7.70 -54.70
C GLN A 521 8.59 9.10 -55.08
N GLN A 522 9.52 9.70 -54.33
CA GLN A 522 10.66 10.52 -54.81
C GLN A 522 11.46 10.98 -53.58
N GLN A 523 12.65 10.40 -53.40
CA GLN A 523 13.96 10.96 -53.76
C GLN A 523 14.64 11.65 -52.56
N GLN A 524 15.68 11.00 -52.06
CA GLN A 524 16.72 11.60 -51.21
C GLN A 524 17.53 12.65 -52.00
N PRO A 525 18.25 13.52 -51.28
CA PRO A 525 19.70 13.35 -51.37
C PRO A 525 20.41 13.40 -50.00
N ASP A 526 21.47 12.59 -49.93
CA ASP A 526 22.60 12.72 -49.00
C ASP A 526 23.27 14.10 -49.16
N PRO A 527 23.88 14.65 -48.09
CA PRO A 527 25.34 14.62 -48.12
C PRO A 527 26.00 14.42 -46.75
N SER A 528 26.96 13.51 -46.74
CA SER A 528 28.08 13.41 -45.81
C SER A 528 28.99 14.64 -45.85
N PHE A 529 29.43 15.18 -44.71
CA PHE A 529 30.79 15.71 -44.49
C PHE A 529 31.12 15.90 -42.99
N ALA A 530 31.99 15.01 -42.48
CA ALA A 530 33.11 15.16 -41.54
C ALA A 530 32.98 15.82 -40.13
N PRO A 531 33.83 15.40 -39.15
CA PRO A 531 33.66 15.65 -37.72
C PRO A 531 34.39 16.92 -37.21
N ASN A 532 33.80 17.58 -36.20
CA ASN A 532 34.41 18.73 -35.51
C ASN A 532 35.49 18.31 -34.50
N THR A 533 36.63 18.97 -34.61
CA THR A 533 37.81 18.97 -33.73
C THR A 533 37.51 19.71 -32.39
N PRO A 534 38.19 19.40 -31.27
CA PRO A 534 37.93 20.02 -29.97
C PRO A 534 38.64 21.37 -29.77
N LEU A 535 38.02 22.26 -29.00
CA LEU A 535 38.57 23.55 -28.55
C LEU A 535 39.68 23.36 -27.48
N PRO A 536 40.67 24.27 -27.39
CA PRO A 536 41.76 24.18 -26.43
C PRO A 536 41.37 24.69 -25.02
N PRO A 537 42.13 24.33 -23.97
CA PRO A 537 41.85 24.76 -22.60
C PRO A 537 42.25 26.23 -22.38
N ALA A 538 41.39 26.97 -21.68
CA ALA A 538 41.73 28.29 -21.16
C ALA A 538 42.76 28.15 -20.02
N SER A 539 43.84 28.93 -20.08
CA SER A 539 44.75 29.19 -18.97
C SER A 539 44.76 30.69 -18.70
N ILE A 540 44.33 31.05 -17.49
CA ILE A 540 44.82 32.05 -16.51
C ILE A 540 43.65 32.41 -15.60
#